data_AF-A0A930HB32-F1
#
_entry.id   AF-A0A930HB32-F1
#
_cell.length_a   1.000
_cell.length_b   1.000
_cell.length_c   1.000
_cell.angle_alpha   90.00
_cell.angle_beta   90.00
_cell.angle_gamma   90.00
#
_symmetry.space_group_name_H-M   'P 1'
#
loop_
_entity.id
_entity.type
_entity.pdbx_description
1 polymer ?
#
loop_
_entity_poly.entity_id
_entity_poly.type
_entity_poly.pdbx_seq_one_letter_code
_entity_poly.pdbx_strand_id
1 'polypeptide(L)'
;MHVYRGEKSKEDKDKRKSNELHAVIREAFRSATRLSYQQLCEILMRELDIKDRTAKKYIAYMKEQGILIQDSQGNYQQRKKCLI
;
A
#
# COMPACT_ATOMS: atom_id res chain seq x y z
N MET A 1 16.24 19.15 30.77
CA MET A 1 15.58 17.84 30.54
C MET A 1 14.44 18.06 29.56
N HIS A 2 14.54 17.58 28.32
CA HIS A 2 13.47 17.71 27.31
C HIS A 2 12.62 16.43 27.38
N VAL A 3 11.53 16.47 28.15
CA VAL A 3 10.56 15.37 28.23
C VAL A 3 9.54 15.57 27.11
N TYR A 4 9.75 14.87 26.00
CA TYR A 4 8.79 14.80 24.90
C TYR A 4 7.61 13.88 25.30
N ARG A 5 6.68 14.41 26.11
CA ARG A 5 5.35 13.82 26.31
C ARG A 5 4.55 14.06 25.03
N GLY A 6 4.52 13.11 24.09
CA GLY A 6 3.56 13.20 23.00
C GLY A 6 3.81 12.44 21.70
N GLU A 7 4.83 11.60 21.54
CA GLU A 7 4.84 10.69 20.39
C GLU A 7 3.91 9.51 20.71
N LYS A 8 2.63 9.62 20.33
CA LYS A 8 1.85 8.42 19.99
C LYS A 8 2.73 7.64 19.01
N SER A 9 3.27 6.51 19.47
CA SER A 9 4.36 5.77 18.86
C SER A 9 4.23 5.73 17.33
N LYS A 10 5.33 6.03 16.63
CA LYS A 10 5.50 5.89 15.17
C LYS A 10 4.78 4.65 14.61
N GLU A 11 4.82 3.56 15.37
CA GLU A 11 4.21 2.27 15.12
C GLU A 11 2.67 2.26 15.05
N ASP A 12 1.97 3.07 15.85
CA ASP A 12 0.49 3.14 15.85
C ASP A 12 -0.04 3.97 14.68
N LYS A 13 0.72 5.00 14.29
CA LYS A 13 0.49 5.73 13.03
C LYS A 13 0.71 4.83 11.81
N ASP A 14 1.73 3.98 11.84
CA ASP A 14 2.01 3.05 10.73
C ASP A 14 0.97 1.93 10.63
N LYS A 15 0.49 1.39 11.76
CA LYS A 15 -0.57 0.37 11.77
C LYS A 15 -1.90 0.85 11.19
N ARG A 16 -2.33 2.09 11.49
CA ARG A 16 -3.55 2.65 10.88
C ARG A 16 -3.41 2.87 9.37
N LYS A 17 -2.25 3.39 8.95
CA LYS A 17 -1.94 3.58 7.53
C LYS A 17 -1.90 2.27 6.76
N SER A 18 -1.43 1.19 7.37
CA SER A 18 -1.42 -0.13 6.75
C SER A 18 -2.85 -0.60 6.42
N ASN A 19 -3.80 -0.44 7.36
CA ASN A 19 -5.19 -0.85 7.13
C ASN A 19 -5.88 -0.06 5.99
N GLU A 20 -5.67 1.26 5.92
CA GLU A 20 -6.18 2.09 4.82
C GLU A 20 -5.55 1.70 3.47
N LEU A 21 -4.24 1.47 3.45
CA LEU A 21 -3.52 1.02 2.26
C LEU A 21 -4.06 -0.33 1.75
N HIS A 22 -4.33 -1.27 2.65
CA HIS A 22 -4.95 -2.55 2.32
C HIS A 22 -6.36 -2.38 1.73
N ALA A 23 -7.17 -1.48 2.27
CA ALA A 23 -8.51 -1.20 1.77
C ALA A 23 -8.48 -0.60 0.36
N VAL A 24 -7.63 0.40 0.13
CA VAL A 24 -7.45 1.04 -1.18
C VAL A 24 -7.01 0.04 -2.22
N ILE A 25 -6.01 -0.79 -1.93
CA ILE A 25 -5.55 -1.82 -2.85
C ILE A 25 -6.63 -2.85 -3.14
N ARG A 26 -7.36 -3.30 -2.12
CA ARG A 26 -8.46 -4.26 -2.31
C ARG A 26 -9.54 -3.70 -3.24
N GLU A 27 -9.88 -2.42 -3.12
CA GLU A 27 -10.84 -1.78 -4.01
C GLU A 27 -10.25 -1.56 -5.42
N ALA A 28 -8.98 -1.15 -5.52
CA ALA A 28 -8.26 -1.00 -6.79
C ALA A 28 -8.27 -2.29 -7.62
N PHE A 29 -8.00 -3.43 -6.97
CA PHE A 29 -7.98 -4.74 -7.62
C PHE A 29 -9.38 -5.37 -7.81
N ARG A 30 -10.44 -4.74 -7.29
CA ARG A 30 -11.83 -5.14 -7.58
C ARG A 30 -12.23 -4.78 -9.01
N SER A 31 -11.77 -3.63 -9.49
CA SER A 31 -12.03 -3.14 -10.85
C SER A 31 -11.04 -3.67 -11.89
N ALA A 32 -9.82 -4.05 -11.47
CA ALA A 32 -8.78 -4.55 -12.36
C ALA A 32 -8.04 -5.73 -11.74
N THR A 33 -7.90 -6.84 -12.47
CA THR A 33 -7.15 -8.01 -12.01
C THR A 33 -5.63 -7.81 -12.03
N ARG A 34 -5.14 -6.87 -12.85
CA ARG A 34 -3.72 -6.54 -13.02
C ARG A 34 -3.57 -5.03 -13.15
N LEU A 35 -2.63 -4.45 -12.42
CA LEU A 35 -2.35 -3.01 -12.44
C LEU A 35 -0.86 -2.76 -12.69
N SER A 36 -0.54 -1.75 -13.51
CA SER A 36 0.85 -1.33 -13.69
C SER A 36 1.34 -0.56 -12.47
N TYR A 37 2.67 -0.40 -12.35
CA TYR A 37 3.26 0.39 -11.28
C TYR A 37 2.75 1.85 -11.26
N GLN A 38 2.57 2.44 -12.43
CA GLN A 38 2.06 3.80 -12.57
C GLN A 38 0.60 3.89 -12.10
N GLN A 39 -0.25 2.95 -12.53
CA GLN A 39 -1.65 2.90 -12.10
C GLN A 39 -1.78 2.75 -10.58
N LEU A 40 -0.96 1.89 -9.97
CA LEU A 40 -0.91 1.77 -8.51
C LEU A 40 -0.48 3.07 -7.84
N CYS A 41 0.53 3.76 -8.36
CA CYS A 41 0.93 5.07 -7.83
C CYS A 41 -0.21 6.08 -7.92
N GLU A 42 -0.86 6.20 -9.08
CA GLU A 42 -1.97 7.13 -9.31
C GLU A 42 -3.14 6.88 -8.35
N ILE A 43 -3.55 5.62 -8.18
CA ILE A 43 -4.62 5.23 -7.25
C ILE A 43 -4.23 5.58 -5.81
N LEU A 44 -3.02 5.21 -5.38
CA LEU A 44 -2.56 5.49 -4.02
C LEU A 44 -2.46 6.99 -3.76
N MET A 45 -1.96 7.78 -4.71
CA MET A 45 -1.89 9.23 -4.59
C MET A 45 -3.28 9.87 -4.50
N ARG A 46 -4.25 9.40 -5.30
CA ARG A 46 -5.62 9.92 -5.31
C ARG A 46 -6.39 9.54 -4.04
N GLU A 47 -6.38 8.27 -3.66
CA GLU A 47 -7.21 7.76 -2.56
C GLU A 47 -6.66 8.11 -1.17
N LEU A 48 -5.33 8.21 -1.03
CA LEU A 48 -4.68 8.52 0.24
C LEU A 48 -4.17 9.97 0.34
N ASP A 49 -4.39 10.79 -0.69
CA ASP A 49 -3.85 12.17 -0.83
C ASP A 49 -2.34 12.25 -0.51
N ILE A 50 -1.57 11.30 -1.05
CA ILE A 50 -0.11 11.23 -0.85
C ILE A 50 0.65 11.64 -2.11
N LYS A 51 1.93 11.97 -1.92
CA LYS A 51 2.85 12.23 -3.03
C LYS A 51 3.37 10.94 -3.65
N ASP A 52 3.76 11.01 -4.93
CA ASP A 52 4.35 9.91 -5.72
C ASP A 52 5.46 9.18 -4.94
N ARG A 53 6.40 9.93 -4.35
CA ARG A 53 7.48 9.35 -3.53
C ARG A 53 6.96 8.40 -2.44
N THR A 54 5.88 8.77 -1.77
CA THR A 54 5.28 7.96 -0.69
C THR A 54 4.54 6.75 -1.27
N ALA A 55 3.79 6.93 -2.36
CA ALA A 55 3.11 5.85 -3.06
C ALA A 55 4.10 4.75 -3.51
N LYS A 56 5.24 5.14 -4.07
CA LYS A 56 6.32 4.23 -4.46
C LYS A 56 6.85 3.40 -3.28
N LYS A 57 7.05 4.03 -2.11
CA LYS A 57 7.46 3.33 -0.89
C LYS A 57 6.40 2.34 -0.41
N TYR A 58 5.12 2.70 -0.53
CA TYR A 58 4.02 1.80 -0.16
C TYR A 58 3.90 0.60 -1.11
N ILE A 59 4.08 0.78 -2.42
CA ILE A 59 4.10 -0.35 -3.36
C ILE A 59 5.26 -1.30 -3.04
N ALA A 60 6.45 -0.76 -2.76
CA ALA A 60 7.61 -1.57 -2.36
C ALA A 60 7.33 -2.34 -1.07
N TYR A 61 6.81 -1.66 -0.04
CA TYR A 61 6.42 -2.28 1.22
C TYR A 61 5.39 -3.41 1.00
N MET A 62 4.36 -3.19 0.20
CA MET A 62 3.34 -4.20 -0.08
C MET A 62 3.86 -5.40 -0.87
N LYS A 63 4.84 -5.18 -1.74
CA LYS A 63 5.56 -6.26 -2.42
C LYS A 63 6.40 -7.07 -1.42
N GLU A 64 7.12 -6.40 -0.52
CA GLU A 64 7.93 -7.05 0.53
C GLU A 64 7.07 -7.85 1.52
N GLN A 65 5.91 -7.32 1.91
CA GLN A 65 4.93 -8.02 2.76
C GLN A 65 4.21 -9.17 2.03
N GLY A 66 4.44 -9.36 0.73
CA GLY A 66 3.78 -10.37 -0.08
C GLY A 66 2.28 -10.12 -0.29
N ILE A 67 1.84 -8.87 -0.16
CA ILE A 67 0.46 -8.43 -0.46
C ILE A 67 0.29 -8.28 -1.98
N LEU A 68 1.33 -7.77 -2.65
CA LEU A 68 1.40 -7.64 -4.10
C LEU A 68 2.41 -8.62 -4.68
N ILE A 69 2.06 -9.21 -5.81
CA ILE A 69 2.93 -10.07 -6.62
C ILE A 69 3.13 -9.38 -7.96
N GLN A 70 4.38 -9.34 -8.42
CA GLN A 70 4.70 -8.84 -9.76
C GLN A 70 4.75 -10.02 -10.72
N ASP A 71 4.05 -9.88 -11.85
CA ASP A 71 4.04 -10.84 -12.95
C ASP A 71 5.28 -10.68 -13.84
N SER A 72 5.55 -11.68 -14.68
CA SER A 72 6.62 -11.66 -15.70
C SER A 72 6.51 -10.46 -16.65
N GLN A 73 5.30 -9.92 -16.84
CA GLN A 73 5.07 -8.71 -17.66
C GLN A 73 5.33 -7.39 -16.90
N GLY A 74 5.78 -7.43 -15.65
CA GLY A 74 6.03 -6.25 -14.83
C GLY A 74 4.78 -5.63 -14.17
N ASN A 75 3.60 -6.20 -14.41
CA ASN A 75 2.34 -5.80 -13.78
C ASN A 75 2.19 -6.39 -12.38
N TYR A 76 1.48 -5.67 -11.51
CA TYR A 76 1.21 -6.07 -10.14
C TYR A 76 -0.19 -6.69 -10.03
N GLN A 77 -0.29 -7.70 -9.17
CA GLN A 77 -1.51 -8.43 -8.83
C GLN A 77 -1.60 -8.52 -7.31
N GLN A 78 -2.81 -8.37 -6.76
CA GLN A 78 -3.03 -8.66 -5.36
C GLN A 78 -2.88 -10.17 -5.13
N ARG A 79 -2.06 -10.56 -4.14
CA ARG A 79 -2.00 -11.94 -3.68
C ARG A 79 -3.36 -12.30 -3.09
N LYS A 80 -4.15 -13.05 -3.85
CA LYS A 80 -5.32 -13.72 -3.31
C LYS A 80 -4.79 -14.77 -2.33
N LYS A 81 -4.93 -14.52 -1.02
CA LYS A 81 -4.95 -15.65 -0.09
C LYS A 81 -6.14 -16.50 -0.55
N CYS A 82 -5.86 -17.63 -1.19
CA CYS A 82 -6.87 -18.68 -1.31
C CYS A 82 -7.40 -18.92 0.11
N LEU A 83 -8.66 -18.56 0.33
CA LEU A 83 -9.46 -19.19 1.36
C LEU A 83 -9.64 -20.63 0.87
N ILE A 84 -8.84 -21.53 1.41
CA ILE A 84 -9.05 -22.98 1.34
C ILE A 84 -10.11 -23.30 2.37
#